data_AF-A0A950UDA4-F1
#
_entry.id   AF-A0A950UDA4-F1
#
_cell.length_a   1.000
_cell.length_b   1.000
_cell.length_c   1.000
_cell.angle_alpha   90.00
_cell.angle_beta   90.00
_cell.angle_gamma   90.00
#
_symmetry.space_group_name_H-M   'P 1'
#
loop_
_entity.id
_entity.type
_entity.pdbx_description
1 polymer ?
#
loop_
_entity_poly.entity_id
_entity_poly.type
_entity_poly.pdbx_seq_one_letter_code
_entity_poly.pdbx_strand_id
1 'polypeptide(L)'
;MRRFFLGLLLVALLFGTPYAALILNRAMGPWNATAVERDGSTTAMQFDPDLPPADFVPIFPGARVVQSSRVVAKDAPSGVGFLELAVHASAAEVRDFYRSRLEATGFTVDDYGTMGLNPAAAAYLGVDGTLAGKRPATDDVVVIQIRDEEGILLRTRLLQLQWRKLSEWPAGQPKP
;
A
#
# COMPACT_ATOMS: atom_id res chain seq x y z
N MET A 1 13.79 15.33 20.89
CA MET A 1 13.06 15.59 19.62
C MET A 1 13.95 16.04 18.46
N ARG A 2 14.66 17.19 18.50
CA ARG A 2 15.47 17.66 17.35
C ARG A 2 16.44 16.63 16.76
N ARG A 3 17.20 15.93 17.62
CA ARG A 3 18.15 14.88 17.20
C ARG A 3 17.47 13.67 16.54
N PHE A 4 16.26 13.34 17.00
CA PHE A 4 15.48 12.24 16.43
C PHE A 4 15.02 12.58 15.01
N PHE A 5 14.43 13.77 14.80
CA PHE A 5 14.02 14.21 13.47
C PHE A 5 15.20 14.38 12.50
N LEU A 6 16.34 14.89 12.97
CA LEU A 6 17.56 14.91 12.16
C LEU A 6 18.03 13.50 11.80
N GLY A 7 17.95 12.55 12.74
CA GLY A 7 18.21 11.14 12.48
C GLY A 7 17.27 10.55 11.42
N LEU A 8 15.96 10.81 11.53
CA LEU A 8 14.98 10.37 10.54
C LEU A 8 15.25 10.97 9.16
N LEU A 9 15.62 12.25 9.09
CA LEU A 9 15.99 12.90 7.83
C LEU A 9 17.21 12.23 7.19
N LEU A 10 18.24 11.93 7.99
CA LEU A 10 19.41 11.19 7.51
C LEU A 10 19.04 9.79 7.04
N VAL A 11 18.17 9.07 7.77
CA VAL A 11 17.69 7.76 7.35
C VAL A 11 16.92 7.85 6.02
N ALA A 12 16.03 8.84 5.87
CA ALA A 12 15.27 9.06 4.65
C ALA A 12 16.18 9.32 3.44
N LEU A 13 17.21 10.16 3.61
CA LEU A 13 18.16 10.46 2.53
C LEU A 13 19.03 9.25 2.16
N LEU A 14 19.52 8.50 3.16
CA LEU A 14 20.46 7.41 2.93
C LEU A 14 19.77 6.12 2.48
N PHE A 15 18.61 5.80 3.04
CA PHE A 15 17.92 4.51 2.85
C PHE A 15 16.51 4.64 2.26
N GLY A 16 16.03 5.86 2.01
CA GLY A 16 14.67 6.11 1.52
C GLY A 16 13.66 6.39 2.64
N THR A 17 12.59 7.11 2.29
CA THR A 17 11.50 7.46 3.20
C THR A 17 10.76 6.25 3.80
N PRO A 18 10.62 5.06 3.15
CA PRO A 18 10.05 3.88 3.77
C PRO A 18 10.75 3.47 5.06
N TYR A 19 12.08 3.58 5.13
CA TYR A 19 12.82 3.22 6.34
C TYR A 19 12.67 4.26 7.44
N ALA A 20 12.60 5.55 7.09
CA ALA A 20 12.29 6.59 8.07
C ALA A 20 10.86 6.42 8.62
N ALA A 21 9.88 6.15 7.74
CA ALA A 21 8.50 5.86 8.10
C ALA A 21 8.39 4.59 8.96
N LEU A 22 9.13 3.52 8.64
CA LEU A 22 9.18 2.30 9.43
C LEU A 22 9.65 2.59 10.86
N ILE A 23 10.76 3.34 11.03
CA ILE A 23 11.25 3.71 12.36
C ILE A 23 10.22 4.56 13.12
N LEU A 24 9.62 5.53 12.43
CA LEU A 24 8.61 6.40 13.02
C LEU A 24 7.37 5.61 13.49
N ASN A 25 6.81 4.76 12.62
CA ASN A 25 5.63 3.95 12.93
C ASN A 25 5.89 2.96 14.07
N ARG A 26 7.09 2.36 14.11
CA ARG A 26 7.51 1.51 15.23
C ARG A 26 7.64 2.29 16.54
N ALA A 27 8.12 3.54 16.48
CA ALA A 27 8.25 4.40 17.66
C ALA A 27 6.89 4.93 18.16
N MET A 28 5.93 5.16 17.26
CA MET A 28 4.57 5.58 17.61
C MET A 28 3.76 4.43 18.24
N GLY A 29 4.00 3.20 17.79
CA GLY A 29 3.23 2.03 18.20
C GLY A 29 1.83 1.98 17.56
N PRO A 30 1.01 0.99 17.93
CA PRO A 30 -0.34 0.84 17.41
C PRO A 30 -1.24 2.01 17.82
N TRP A 31 -2.09 2.47 16.90
CA TRP A 31 -3.04 3.55 17.17
C TRP A 31 -4.32 3.37 16.36
N ASN A 32 -5.37 4.07 16.76
CA ASN A 32 -6.68 4.02 16.11
C ASN A 32 -7.17 5.43 15.77
N ALA A 33 -7.96 5.53 14.71
CA ALA A 33 -8.71 6.72 14.34
C ALA A 33 -10.19 6.36 14.16
N THR A 34 -11.04 7.33 14.48
CA THR A 34 -12.47 7.27 14.17
C THR A 34 -12.82 8.50 13.34
N ALA A 35 -13.47 8.28 12.20
CA ALA A 35 -14.02 9.34 11.37
C ALA A 35 -15.56 9.30 11.45
N VAL A 36 -16.18 10.47 11.33
CA VAL A 36 -17.63 10.60 11.15
C VAL A 36 -17.87 10.89 9.68
N GLU A 37 -18.62 10.00 9.03
CA GLU A 37 -18.95 10.11 7.62
C GLU A 37 -20.03 11.18 7.39
N ARG A 38 -20.20 11.59 6.13
CA ARG A 38 -21.19 12.62 5.76
C ARG A 38 -22.62 12.24 6.16
N ASP A 39 -22.94 10.95 6.20
CA ASP A 39 -24.26 10.42 6.59
C ASP A 39 -24.44 10.25 8.11
N GLY A 40 -23.44 10.67 8.91
CA GLY A 40 -23.43 10.55 10.37
C GLY A 40 -23.04 9.16 10.88
N SER A 41 -22.74 8.21 9.99
CA SER A 41 -22.15 6.93 10.39
C SER A 41 -20.68 7.10 10.81
N THR A 42 -20.10 6.06 11.41
CA THR A 42 -18.71 6.08 11.86
C THR A 42 -17.87 5.08 11.10
N THR A 43 -16.64 5.48 10.82
CA THR A 43 -15.59 4.64 10.26
C THR A 43 -14.52 4.45 11.32
N ALA A 44 -14.17 3.20 11.61
CA ALA A 44 -13.10 2.84 12.54
C ALA A 44 -11.88 2.40 11.75
N MET A 45 -10.71 2.91 12.11
CA MET A 45 -9.46 2.65 11.42
C MET A 45 -8.39 2.27 12.44
N GLN A 46 -7.82 1.07 12.27
CA GLN A 46 -6.73 0.57 13.09
C GLN A 46 -5.43 0.63 12.31
N PHE A 47 -4.38 1.13 12.94
CA PHE A 47 -3.03 1.20 12.41
C PHE A 47 -2.08 0.43 13.30
N ASP A 48 -1.40 -0.56 12.73
CA ASP A 48 -0.38 -1.34 13.43
C ASP A 48 0.51 -2.02 12.39
N PRO A 49 1.84 -1.82 12.40
CA PRO A 49 2.76 -2.53 11.51
C PRO A 49 2.69 -4.06 11.60
N ASP A 50 2.19 -4.60 12.71
CA ASP A 50 2.06 -6.04 12.93
C ASP A 50 0.62 -6.55 12.66
N LEU A 51 -0.29 -5.68 12.17
CA LEU A 51 -1.63 -6.09 11.72
C LEU A 51 -1.51 -7.00 10.49
N PRO A 52 -2.06 -8.23 10.54
CA PRO A 52 -1.95 -9.16 9.42
C PRO A 52 -2.72 -8.64 8.21
N PRO A 53 -2.17 -8.75 6.99
CA PRO A 53 -2.94 -8.52 5.78
C PRO A 53 -3.99 -9.62 5.61
N ALA A 54 -4.92 -9.46 4.66
CA ALA A 54 -5.79 -10.56 4.28
C ALA A 54 -4.98 -11.71 3.65
N ASP A 55 -5.41 -12.95 3.85
CA ASP A 55 -4.68 -14.17 3.44
C ASP A 55 -4.34 -14.22 1.93
N PHE A 56 -5.12 -13.52 1.11
CA PHE A 56 -4.92 -13.46 -0.33
C PHE A 56 -3.98 -12.35 -0.80
N VAL A 57 -3.50 -11.48 0.10
CA VAL A 57 -2.60 -10.38 -0.22
C VAL A 57 -1.15 -10.87 -0.07
N PRO A 58 -0.42 -11.12 -1.17
CA PRO A 58 0.92 -11.66 -1.07
C PRO A 58 1.92 -10.61 -0.56
N ILE A 59 2.81 -11.02 0.33
CA ILE A 59 3.93 -10.20 0.79
C ILE A 59 5.13 -10.44 -0.11
N PHE A 60 5.73 -9.35 -0.62
CA PHE A 60 6.93 -9.45 -1.43
C PHE A 60 8.10 -10.04 -0.61
N PRO A 61 8.87 -11.02 -1.15
CA PRO A 61 9.95 -11.68 -0.40
C PRO A 61 11.01 -10.68 0.06
N GLY A 62 11.41 -10.76 1.33
CA GLY A 62 12.40 -9.88 1.91
C GLY A 62 11.91 -8.45 2.21
N ALA A 63 10.64 -8.14 1.92
CA ALA A 63 10.05 -6.84 2.26
C ALA A 63 10.06 -6.58 3.77
N ARG A 64 10.00 -5.29 4.11
CA ARG A 64 9.71 -4.83 5.47
C ARG A 64 8.34 -4.17 5.49
N VAL A 65 7.49 -4.54 6.44
CA VAL A 65 6.22 -3.86 6.66
C VAL A 65 6.49 -2.50 7.29
N VAL A 66 6.19 -1.45 6.53
CA VAL A 66 6.29 -0.05 6.97
C VAL A 66 5.07 0.31 7.82
N GLN A 67 3.90 -0.08 7.35
CA GLN A 67 2.61 0.16 7.99
C GLN A 67 1.60 -0.87 7.49
N SER A 68 0.68 -1.25 8.37
CA SER A 68 -0.54 -1.95 7.99
C SER A 68 -1.71 -1.27 8.67
N SER A 69 -2.84 -1.22 8.00
CA SER A 69 -4.06 -0.67 8.56
C SER A 69 -5.30 -1.33 7.99
N ARG A 70 -6.36 -1.30 8.77
CA ARG A 70 -7.67 -1.77 8.36
C ARG A 70 -8.72 -0.74 8.74
N VAL A 71 -9.56 -0.43 7.77
CA VAL A 71 -10.70 0.47 7.90
C VAL A 71 -11.95 -0.37 7.87
N VAL A 72 -12.87 -0.16 8.81
CA VAL A 72 -14.20 -0.76 8.80
C VAL A 72 -15.22 0.35 8.87
N ALA A 73 -16.16 0.33 7.93
CA ALA A 73 -17.26 1.29 7.82
C ALA A 73 -18.57 0.54 7.59
N LYS A 74 -19.70 1.24 7.73
CA LYS A 74 -21.04 0.66 7.53
C LYS A 74 -21.23 0.08 6.12
N ASP A 75 -20.69 0.75 5.12
CA ASP A 75 -20.76 0.37 3.70
C ASP A 75 -19.63 -0.58 3.25
N ALA A 76 -18.59 -0.74 4.07
CA ALA A 76 -17.51 -1.69 3.88
C ALA A 76 -17.28 -2.55 5.14
N PRO A 77 -18.26 -3.40 5.53
CA PRO A 77 -18.18 -4.20 6.75
C PRO A 77 -17.08 -5.28 6.68
N SER A 78 -16.70 -5.74 5.48
CA SER A 78 -15.54 -6.63 5.32
C SER A 78 -14.21 -5.93 5.63
N GLY A 79 -14.20 -4.61 5.45
CA GLY A 79 -13.08 -3.72 5.70
C GLY A 79 -12.21 -3.46 4.48
N VAL A 80 -11.60 -2.27 4.45
CA VAL A 80 -10.60 -1.87 3.47
C VAL A 80 -9.24 -1.96 4.14
N GLY A 81 -8.35 -2.79 3.60
CA GLY A 81 -7.00 -2.92 4.11
C GLY A 81 -6.00 -2.12 3.31
N PHE A 82 -4.99 -1.61 4.01
CA PHE A 82 -3.85 -0.93 3.43
C PHE A 82 -2.58 -1.54 4.02
N LEU A 83 -1.61 -1.79 3.17
CA LEU A 83 -0.32 -2.33 3.55
C LEU A 83 0.77 -1.59 2.77
N GLU A 84 1.75 -1.09 3.50
CA GLU A 84 2.91 -0.45 2.94
C GLU A 84 4.15 -1.31 3.17
N LEU A 85 4.88 -1.61 2.09
CA LEU A 85 6.08 -2.43 2.10
C LEU A 85 7.27 -1.64 1.59
N ALA A 86 8.39 -1.71 2.30
CA ALA A 86 9.69 -1.30 1.79
C ALA A 86 10.33 -2.50 1.08
N VAL A 87 10.72 -2.33 -0.18
CA VAL A 87 11.40 -3.35 -0.99
C VAL A 87 12.64 -2.78 -1.68
N HIS A 88 13.53 -3.66 -2.12
CA HIS A 88 14.76 -3.32 -2.85
C HIS A 88 14.77 -3.84 -4.29
N ALA A 89 13.65 -4.39 -4.74
CA ALA A 89 13.49 -4.92 -6.09
C ALA A 89 13.08 -3.82 -7.06
N SER A 90 13.43 -4.01 -8.33
CA SER A 90 13.03 -3.15 -9.42
C SER A 90 11.51 -3.18 -9.64
N ALA A 91 10.95 -2.14 -10.26
CA ALA A 91 9.53 -2.10 -10.60
C ALA A 91 9.09 -3.27 -11.51
N ALA A 92 9.99 -3.81 -12.34
CA ALA A 92 9.70 -4.97 -13.18
C ALA A 92 9.58 -6.25 -12.34
N GLU A 93 10.55 -6.52 -11.47
CA GLU A 93 10.51 -7.69 -10.57
C GLU A 93 9.29 -7.67 -9.64
N VAL A 94 8.91 -6.48 -9.14
CA VAL A 94 7.69 -6.31 -8.35
C VAL A 94 6.46 -6.67 -9.18
N ARG A 95 6.35 -6.16 -10.41
CA ARG A 95 5.22 -6.46 -11.29
C ARG A 95 5.11 -7.95 -11.58
N ASP A 96 6.22 -8.58 -11.95
CA ASP A 96 6.26 -10.00 -12.29
C ASP A 96 5.87 -10.87 -11.09
N PHE A 97 6.40 -10.56 -9.90
CA PHE A 97 6.04 -11.25 -8.67
C PHE A 97 4.54 -11.17 -8.38
N TYR A 98 4.00 -9.95 -8.35
CA TYR A 98 2.60 -9.75 -7.95
C TYR A 98 1.63 -10.30 -8.98
N ARG A 99 1.90 -10.11 -10.28
CA ARG A 99 1.14 -10.73 -11.36
C ARG A 99 1.10 -12.25 -11.19
N SER A 100 2.27 -12.89 -11.12
CA SER A 100 2.36 -14.35 -11.02
C SER A 100 1.65 -14.89 -9.77
N ARG A 101 1.84 -14.27 -8.60
CA ARG A 101 1.23 -14.73 -7.34
C ARG A 101 -0.27 -14.53 -7.28
N LEU A 102 -0.77 -13.40 -7.79
CA LEU A 102 -2.20 -13.13 -7.82
C LEU A 102 -2.90 -14.03 -8.85
N GLU A 103 -2.34 -14.20 -10.05
CA GLU A 103 -2.89 -15.11 -11.05
C GLU A 103 -2.93 -16.55 -10.55
N ALA A 104 -1.88 -17.02 -9.87
CA ALA A 104 -1.83 -18.34 -9.24
C ALA A 104 -2.90 -18.55 -8.14
N THR A 105 -3.48 -17.47 -7.60
CA THR A 105 -4.52 -17.51 -6.57
C THR A 105 -5.91 -17.13 -7.10
N GLY A 106 -6.07 -17.13 -8.43
CA GLY A 106 -7.34 -16.96 -9.13
C GLY A 106 -7.75 -15.51 -9.39
N PHE A 107 -6.82 -14.55 -9.25
CA PHE A 107 -7.07 -13.18 -9.68
C PHE A 107 -6.82 -13.02 -11.19
N THR A 108 -7.63 -12.19 -11.84
CA THR A 108 -7.28 -11.57 -13.13
C THR A 108 -6.53 -10.28 -12.84
N VAL A 109 -5.34 -10.10 -13.43
CA VAL A 109 -4.44 -8.97 -13.13
C VAL A 109 -4.27 -8.04 -14.33
N ASP A 110 -4.70 -6.79 -14.15
CA ASP A 110 -4.52 -5.69 -15.08
C ASP A 110 -3.28 -4.88 -14.69
N ASP A 111 -2.43 -4.51 -15.66
CA ASP A 111 -1.30 -3.60 -15.46
C ASP A 111 -1.65 -2.24 -16.07
N TYR A 112 -1.79 -1.26 -15.19
CA TYR A 112 -2.18 0.09 -15.53
C TYR A 112 -0.98 1.01 -15.76
N GLY A 113 0.26 0.51 -15.63
CA GLY A 113 1.46 1.33 -15.67
C GLY A 113 1.35 2.52 -14.72
N THR A 114 1.60 3.72 -15.21
CA THR A 114 1.48 4.96 -14.41
C THR A 114 0.03 5.48 -14.31
N MET A 115 -0.98 4.65 -14.59
CA MET A 115 -2.40 5.03 -14.64
C MET A 115 -2.70 6.20 -15.59
N GLY A 116 -2.02 6.24 -16.74
CA GLY A 116 -2.19 7.30 -17.74
C GLY A 116 -1.50 8.62 -17.38
N LEU A 117 -0.72 8.69 -16.30
CA LEU A 117 0.13 9.85 -16.02
C LEU A 117 1.23 9.96 -17.08
N ASN A 118 1.46 11.20 -17.54
CA ASN A 118 2.64 11.48 -18.36
C ASN A 118 3.94 11.32 -17.53
N PRO A 119 5.12 11.20 -18.16
CA PRO A 119 6.36 10.91 -17.45
C PRO A 119 6.73 11.94 -16.37
N ALA A 120 6.49 13.23 -16.61
CA ALA A 120 6.81 14.28 -15.64
C ALA A 120 5.90 14.23 -14.42
N ALA A 121 4.60 13.97 -14.61
CA ALA A 121 3.64 13.82 -13.53
C ALA A 121 3.90 12.52 -12.73
N ALA A 122 4.23 11.43 -13.42
CA ALA A 122 4.60 10.16 -12.80
C ALA A 122 5.83 10.33 -11.88
N ALA A 123 6.91 10.94 -12.39
CA ALA A 123 8.10 11.22 -11.61
C ALA A 123 7.84 12.19 -10.43
N TYR A 124 7.04 13.24 -10.65
CA TYR A 124 6.70 14.18 -9.57
C TYR A 124 5.92 13.51 -8.43
N LEU A 125 4.99 12.59 -8.77
CA LEU A 125 4.21 11.83 -7.80
C LEU A 125 4.94 10.58 -7.29
N GLY A 126 6.13 10.29 -7.82
CA GLY A 126 6.90 9.09 -7.53
C GLY A 126 6.13 7.81 -7.84
N VAL A 127 5.51 7.70 -9.01
CA VAL A 127 4.73 6.52 -9.44
C VAL A 127 5.41 5.86 -10.64
N ASP A 128 5.88 4.63 -10.45
CA ASP A 128 6.56 3.83 -11.47
C ASP A 128 5.65 2.72 -12.04
N GLY A 129 4.55 2.39 -11.35
CA GLY A 129 3.58 1.44 -11.86
C GLY A 129 2.39 1.20 -10.93
N THR A 130 1.33 0.61 -11.48
CA THR A 130 0.14 0.19 -10.76
C THR A 130 -0.39 -1.11 -11.35
N LEU A 131 -0.62 -2.11 -10.51
CA LEU A 131 -1.36 -3.31 -10.85
C LEU A 131 -2.71 -3.32 -10.13
N ALA A 132 -3.73 -3.92 -10.75
CA ALA A 132 -4.95 -4.30 -10.05
C ALA A 132 -5.31 -5.75 -10.32
N GLY A 133 -5.58 -6.50 -9.25
CA GLY A 133 -6.09 -7.85 -9.31
C GLY A 133 -7.57 -7.89 -8.91
N LYS A 134 -8.38 -8.65 -9.64
CA LYS A 134 -9.78 -8.96 -9.28
C LYS A 134 -9.99 -10.46 -9.18
N ARG A 135 -10.65 -10.92 -8.12
CA ARG A 135 -11.05 -12.33 -7.95
C ARG A 135 -12.56 -12.42 -7.76
N PRO A 136 -13.33 -12.65 -8.84
CA PRO A 136 -14.80 -12.69 -8.78
C PRO A 136 -15.36 -13.74 -7.83
N ALA A 137 -14.67 -14.88 -7.69
CA ALA A 137 -15.13 -16.00 -6.84
C ALA A 137 -15.35 -15.62 -5.37
N THR A 138 -14.61 -14.63 -4.88
CA THR A 138 -14.67 -14.17 -3.49
C THR A 138 -14.93 -12.67 -3.38
N ASP A 139 -15.24 -12.03 -4.51
CA ASP A 139 -15.47 -10.58 -4.62
C ASP A 139 -14.26 -9.73 -4.18
N ASP A 140 -13.03 -10.26 -4.25
CA ASP A 140 -11.82 -9.55 -3.78
C ASP A 140 -11.20 -8.68 -4.87
N VAL A 141 -10.73 -7.51 -4.46
CA VAL A 141 -9.91 -6.60 -5.25
C VAL A 141 -8.64 -6.27 -4.49
N VAL A 142 -7.51 -6.26 -5.19
CA VAL A 142 -6.24 -5.74 -4.68
C VAL A 142 -5.66 -4.76 -5.69
N VAL A 143 -5.21 -3.60 -5.22
CA VAL A 143 -4.50 -2.60 -6.01
C VAL A 143 -3.11 -2.44 -5.42
N ILE A 144 -2.09 -2.50 -6.27
CA ILE A 144 -0.68 -2.42 -5.87
C ILE A 144 -0.08 -1.26 -6.62
N GLN A 145 0.24 -0.19 -5.91
CA GLN A 145 0.98 0.93 -6.46
C GLN A 145 2.46 0.77 -6.13
N ILE A 146 3.28 0.93 -7.15
CA ILE A 146 4.73 0.78 -7.14
C ILE A 146 5.30 2.19 -7.23
N ARG A 147 5.82 2.70 -6.10
CA ARG A 147 6.43 4.03 -6.04
C ARG A 147 7.83 4.03 -6.62
N ASP A 148 8.40 5.17 -6.96
CA ASP A 148 9.76 5.28 -7.48
C ASP A 148 10.83 4.84 -6.46
N GLU A 149 12.02 4.54 -6.95
CA GLU A 149 13.19 4.26 -6.12
C GLU A 149 13.79 5.52 -5.51
N GLU A 150 14.14 5.42 -4.23
CA GLU A 150 14.80 6.48 -3.48
C GLU A 150 15.87 5.94 -2.53
N GLY A 151 16.61 6.85 -1.89
CA GLY A 151 17.79 6.53 -1.07
C GLY A 151 19.10 6.58 -1.87
N ILE A 152 20.16 7.01 -1.18
CA ILE A 152 21.50 7.17 -1.74
C ILE A 152 22.33 5.89 -1.60
N LEU A 153 22.32 5.26 -0.41
CA LEU A 153 23.13 4.07 -0.13
C LEU A 153 22.40 2.79 -0.46
N LEU A 154 21.10 2.75 -0.16
CA LEU A 154 20.25 1.60 -0.40
C LEU A 154 19.03 2.07 -1.17
N ARG A 155 18.92 1.61 -2.43
CA ARG A 155 17.79 1.92 -3.29
C ARG A 155 16.58 1.17 -2.73
N THR A 156 15.64 1.92 -2.22
CA THR A 156 14.42 1.41 -1.60
C THR A 156 13.22 1.94 -2.36
N ARG A 157 12.19 1.12 -2.40
CA ARG A 157 10.93 1.42 -3.04
C ARG A 157 9.79 1.18 -2.06
N LEU A 158 8.80 2.09 -2.08
CA LEU A 158 7.54 1.88 -1.36
C LEU A 158 6.56 1.15 -2.27
N LEU A 159 6.00 0.04 -1.78
CA LEU A 159 4.81 -0.56 -2.36
C LEU A 159 3.62 -0.21 -1.49
N GLN A 160 2.55 0.27 -2.11
CA GLN A 160 1.30 0.57 -1.43
C GLN A 160 0.23 -0.39 -1.95
N LEU A 161 -0.15 -1.33 -1.10
CA LEU A 161 -1.16 -2.33 -1.39
C LEU A 161 -2.46 -1.93 -0.71
N GLN A 162 -3.56 -2.02 -1.45
CA GLN A 162 -4.89 -1.77 -0.95
C GLN A 162 -5.79 -2.93 -1.34
N TRP A 163 -6.65 -3.39 -0.45
CA TRP A 163 -7.62 -4.43 -0.79
C TRP A 163 -8.98 -4.17 -0.16
N ARG A 164 -10.02 -4.62 -0.86
CA ARG A 164 -11.42 -4.54 -0.41
C ARG A 164 -12.30 -5.46 -1.24
N LYS A 165 -13.59 -5.52 -0.90
CA LYS A 165 -14.62 -6.18 -1.71
C LYS A 165 -15.09 -5.30 -2.86
N LEU A 166 -15.32 -5.89 -4.03
CA LEU A 166 -15.79 -5.18 -5.24
C LEU A 166 -17.25 -4.70 -5.09
N SER A 167 -18.07 -5.47 -4.36
CA SER A 167 -19.44 -5.09 -3.98
C SER A 167 -19.47 -3.91 -3.01
N GLU A 168 -18.41 -3.74 -2.22
CA GLU A 168 -18.24 -2.65 -1.25
C GLU A 168 -17.44 -1.48 -1.85
N TRP A 169 -17.24 -1.41 -3.17
CA TRP A 169 -16.52 -0.30 -3.81
C TRP A 169 -17.33 1.01 -3.72
N PRO A 170 -16.70 2.18 -3.46
CA PRO A 170 -17.43 3.43 -3.28
C PRO A 170 -18.27 3.78 -4.50
N ALA A 171 -19.54 4.11 -4.28
CA ALA A 171 -20.44 4.51 -5.35
C ALA A 171 -19.93 5.78 -6.07
N GLY A 172 -20.02 5.79 -7.40
CA GLY A 172 -19.57 6.92 -8.22
C GLY A 172 -18.06 7.02 -8.44
N GLN A 173 -17.25 6.12 -7.87
CA GLN A 173 -15.84 5.99 -8.22
C GLN A 173 -15.64 4.94 -9.32
N PRO A 174 -14.67 5.15 -10.24
CA PRO A 174 -14.26 4.12 -11.18
C PRO A 174 -13.85 2.87 -10.41
N LYS A 175 -14.40 1.72 -10.82
CA LYS A 175 -13.89 0.44 -10.35
C LYS A 175 -12.58 0.17 -11.10
N PRO A 176 -11.55 -0.33 -10.40
CA PRO A 176 -10.33 -0.75 -11.06
C PRO A 176 -10.61 -1.92 -11.98
#